data_AF-A0A6P0SR28-F1
#
_entry.id   AF-A0A6P0SR28-F1
#
_cell.length_a   1.000
_cell.length_b   1.000
_cell.length_c   1.000
_cell.angle_alpha   90.00
_cell.angle_beta   90.00
_cell.angle_gamma   90.00
#
_symmetry.space_group_name_H-M   'P 1'
#
loop_
_entity.id
_entity.type
_entity.pdbx_description
1 polymer ?
#
loop_
_entity_poly.entity_id
_entity_poly.type
_entity_poly.pdbx_seq_one_letter_code
_entity_poly.pdbx_strand_id
1 'polypeptide(L)'
;MEDKSMKNIGNNNPNNSPIVSGNVKGNVSGNVSGNVSGNVKGNVYNNTYNSEQKRNLAEAASEIQQLLEQLEKSYSTETISGKLKITTKAIEHIESNPKLSQKIVNALKAGSIQALAQLLNHPAS
;
A
#
# COMPACT_ATOMS: atom_id res chain seq x y z
N MET A 1 -21.86 43.80 -31.09
CA MET A 1 -21.04 42.66 -30.63
C MET A 1 -21.00 42.75 -29.12
N GLU A 2 -21.70 41.87 -28.42
CA GLU A 2 -21.69 41.86 -26.95
C GLU A 2 -20.38 41.24 -26.44
N ASP A 3 -19.65 42.04 -25.66
CA ASP A 3 -18.43 41.62 -24.98
C ASP A 3 -18.76 40.56 -23.92
N LYS A 4 -18.32 39.31 -24.16
CA LYS A 4 -18.46 38.18 -23.23
C LYS A 4 -17.19 37.99 -22.37
N SER A 5 -16.50 39.06 -21.99
CA SER A 5 -15.41 38.97 -21.04
C SER A 5 -15.96 38.61 -19.65
N MET A 6 -15.59 37.42 -19.15
CA MET A 6 -15.93 36.97 -17.80
C MET A 6 -15.20 37.88 -16.79
N LYS A 7 -15.96 38.59 -15.94
CA LYS A 7 -15.41 39.32 -14.79
C LYS A 7 -14.75 38.31 -13.85
N ASN A 8 -13.44 38.43 -13.65
CA ASN A 8 -12.74 37.71 -12.59
C ASN A 8 -13.31 38.16 -11.24
N ILE A 9 -14.11 37.33 -10.58
CA ILE A 9 -14.65 37.59 -9.23
C ILE A 9 -13.54 37.25 -8.23
N GLY A 10 -12.52 38.10 -8.16
CA GLY A 10 -11.48 38.02 -7.15
C GLY A 10 -12.07 38.30 -5.77
N ASN A 11 -12.31 37.26 -4.99
CA ASN A 11 -12.70 37.40 -3.59
C ASN A 11 -11.43 37.64 -2.76
N ASN A 12 -11.17 38.91 -2.39
CA ASN A 12 -9.96 39.32 -1.66
C ASN A 12 -10.03 39.04 -0.13
N ASN A 13 -11.00 38.24 0.33
CA ASN A 13 -11.12 37.86 1.74
C ASN A 13 -10.52 36.46 1.96
N PRO A 14 -9.37 36.33 2.64
CA PRO A 14 -8.69 35.05 2.87
C PRO A 14 -9.48 34.06 3.73
N ASN A 15 -10.56 34.52 4.39
CA ASN A 15 -11.42 33.70 5.25
C ASN A 15 -12.71 33.23 4.57
N ASN A 16 -12.92 33.56 3.29
CA ASN A 16 -14.12 33.17 2.56
C ASN A 16 -13.75 32.29 1.37
N SER A 17 -13.96 30.98 1.50
CA SER A 17 -13.82 30.06 0.36
C SER A 17 -14.89 30.41 -0.69
N PRO A 18 -14.51 30.78 -1.92
CA PRO A 18 -15.49 31.08 -2.95
C PRO A 18 -16.33 29.82 -3.26
N ILE A 19 -17.64 29.90 -3.04
CA ILE A 19 -18.56 28.84 -3.40
C ILE A 19 -18.98 29.05 -4.85
N VAL A 20 -18.71 28.07 -5.70
CA VAL A 20 -19.22 28.04 -7.08
C VAL A 20 -20.46 27.16 -7.09
N SER A 21 -21.62 27.75 -7.40
CA SER A 21 -22.88 27.02 -7.58
C SER A 21 -23.38 27.22 -9.01
N GLY A 22 -23.55 26.13 -9.75
CA GLY A 22 -23.98 26.15 -11.15
C GLY A 22 -23.20 25.18 -12.05
N ASN A 23 -23.52 25.19 -13.34
CA ASN A 23 -22.85 24.35 -14.33
C ASN A 23 -21.47 24.91 -14.69
N VAL A 24 -20.44 24.06 -14.71
CA VAL A 24 -19.10 24.41 -15.20
C VAL A 24 -18.92 23.85 -16.61
N LYS A 25 -18.64 24.71 -17.59
CA LYS A 25 -18.28 24.33 -18.95
C LYS A 25 -16.85 24.76 -19.23
N GLY A 26 -15.90 23.82 -19.22
CA GLY A 26 -14.48 24.07 -19.42
C GLY A 26 -13.60 23.04 -18.70
N ASN A 27 -12.30 23.30 -18.64
CA ASN A 27 -11.35 22.46 -17.91
C ASN A 27 -11.33 22.85 -16.43
N VAL A 28 -11.32 21.86 -15.54
CA VAL A 28 -11.05 22.04 -14.11
C VAL A 28 -9.62 21.53 -13.85
N SER A 29 -8.76 22.38 -13.28
CA SER A 29 -7.39 22.03 -12.91
C SER A 29 -7.22 22.27 -11.41
N GLY A 30 -6.74 21.25 -10.68
CA GLY A 30 -6.57 21.29 -9.23
C GLY A 30 -7.19 20.07 -8.52
N ASN A 31 -7.16 20.07 -7.19
CA ASN A 31 -7.77 19.02 -6.38
C ASN A 31 -9.29 19.22 -6.31
N VAL A 32 -10.04 18.17 -6.62
CA VAL A 32 -11.50 18.14 -6.44
C VAL A 32 -11.81 17.24 -5.24
N SER A 33 -12.37 17.82 -4.19
CA SER A 33 -12.78 17.11 -2.98
C SER A 33 -14.31 17.07 -2.90
N GLY A 34 -14.88 15.90 -2.59
CA GLY A 34 -16.33 15.70 -2.44
C GLY A 34 -16.90 14.67 -3.43
N ASN A 35 -18.23 14.58 -3.48
CA ASN A 35 -18.93 13.63 -4.34
C ASN A 35 -19.04 14.20 -5.77
N VAL A 36 -18.49 13.48 -6.74
CA VAL A 36 -18.68 13.76 -8.17
C VAL A 36 -19.63 12.71 -8.74
N SER A 37 -20.79 13.14 -9.24
CA SER A 37 -21.79 12.27 -9.87
C SER A 37 -21.96 12.62 -11.35
N GLY A 38 -22.22 11.61 -12.18
CA GLY A 38 -22.45 11.77 -13.62
C GLY A 38 -21.47 10.98 -14.50
N ASN A 39 -21.53 11.23 -15.81
CA ASN A 39 -20.71 10.54 -16.81
C ASN A 39 -19.33 11.20 -16.94
N VAL A 40 -18.30 10.57 -16.38
CA VAL A 40 -16.91 10.97 -16.58
C VAL A 40 -16.35 10.22 -17.79
N LYS A 41 -15.91 10.96 -18.81
CA LYS A 41 -15.18 10.41 -19.97
C LYS A 41 -13.72 10.82 -19.88
N GLY A 42 -12.81 9.86 -19.85
CA GLY A 42 -11.36 10.10 -19.77
C GLY A 42 -10.64 9.15 -18.82
N ASN A 43 -9.35 9.38 -18.60
CA ASN A 43 -8.54 8.57 -17.69
C ASN A 43 -8.75 9.02 -16.24
N VAL A 44 -9.15 8.09 -15.37
CA VAL A 44 -9.22 8.31 -13.92
C VAL A 44 -8.07 7.54 -13.27
N TYR A 45 -7.12 8.26 -12.70
CA TYR A 45 -6.00 7.67 -11.96
C TYR A 45 -6.38 7.57 -10.48
N ASN A 46 -6.78 6.36 -10.07
CA ASN A 46 -7.14 6.09 -8.69
C ASN A 46 -5.87 5.88 -7.85
N ASN A 47 -5.44 6.88 -7.08
CA ASN A 47 -4.38 6.73 -6.09
C ASN A 47 -4.98 6.18 -4.78
N THR A 48 -5.45 4.93 -4.83
CA THR A 48 -5.86 4.24 -3.60
C THR A 48 -4.61 3.90 -2.80
N TYR A 49 -4.33 4.69 -1.76
CA TYR A 49 -3.46 4.26 -0.66
C TYR A 49 -4.16 3.10 0.04
N ASN A 50 -3.91 1.87 -0.40
CA ASN A 50 -4.64 0.73 0.10
C ASN A 50 -4.21 0.45 1.55
N SER A 51 -5.18 0.25 2.43
CA SER A 51 -4.94 -0.29 3.77
C SER A 51 -4.60 -1.79 3.72
N GLU A 52 -4.76 -2.42 2.55
CA GLU A 52 -4.50 -3.84 2.30
C GLU A 52 -3.00 -4.18 2.23
N GLN A 53 -2.15 -3.30 1.70
CA GLN A 53 -0.69 -3.48 1.64
C GLN A 53 -0.09 -3.56 3.05
N LYS A 54 -0.60 -2.74 3.98
CA LYS A 54 -0.16 -2.77 5.38
C LYS A 54 -0.56 -4.07 6.09
N ARG A 55 -1.74 -4.62 5.77
CA ARG A 55 -2.17 -5.94 6.27
C ARG A 55 -1.30 -7.07 5.72
N ASN A 56 -0.98 -7.04 4.43
CA ASN A 56 -0.20 -8.09 3.76
C ASN A 56 1.22 -8.29 4.34
N LEU A 57 1.85 -7.23 4.84
CA LEU A 57 3.21 -7.30 5.39
C LEU A 57 3.26 -7.90 6.80
N ALA A 58 2.40 -7.44 7.71
CA ALA A 58 2.31 -8.01 9.05
C ALA A 58 1.88 -9.49 9.03
N GLU A 59 1.01 -9.84 8.09
CA GLU A 59 0.56 -11.21 7.88
C GLU A 59 1.67 -12.10 7.32
N ALA A 60 2.40 -11.64 6.28
CA ALA A 60 3.56 -12.38 5.74
C ALA A 60 4.65 -12.59 6.81
N ALA A 61 4.90 -11.59 7.64
CA ALA A 61 5.80 -11.68 8.78
C ALA A 61 5.39 -12.80 9.76
N SER A 62 4.12 -12.81 10.17
CA SER A 62 3.60 -13.81 11.09
C SER A 62 3.63 -15.23 10.51
N GLU A 63 3.31 -15.39 9.23
CA GLU A 63 3.38 -16.68 8.53
C GLU A 63 4.83 -17.22 8.46
N ILE A 64 5.82 -16.35 8.21
CA ILE A 64 7.24 -16.73 8.22
C ILE A 64 7.68 -17.16 9.63
N GLN A 65 7.29 -16.43 10.68
CA GLN A 65 7.63 -16.79 12.06
C GLN A 65 7.07 -18.16 12.43
N GLN A 66 5.79 -18.42 12.14
CA GLN A 66 5.17 -19.71 12.40
C GLN A 66 5.86 -20.86 11.66
N LEU A 67 6.25 -20.64 10.41
CA LEU A 67 6.99 -21.62 9.62
C LEU A 67 8.35 -21.93 10.26
N LEU A 68 9.09 -20.90 10.69
CA LEU A 68 10.38 -21.08 11.34
C LEU A 68 10.24 -21.83 12.68
N GLU A 69 9.29 -21.47 13.53
CA GLU A 69 9.01 -22.18 14.79
C GLU A 69 8.67 -23.67 14.56
N GLN A 70 7.94 -24.00 13.50
CA GLN A 70 7.63 -25.39 13.17
C GLN A 70 8.87 -26.17 12.72
N LEU A 71 9.76 -25.52 11.96
CA LEU A 71 11.00 -26.12 11.50
C LEU A 71 11.99 -26.31 12.66
N GLU A 72 12.06 -25.38 13.60
CA GLU A 72 12.89 -25.49 14.80
C GLU A 72 12.49 -26.65 15.72
N LYS A 73 11.21 -27.03 15.74
CA LYS A 73 10.75 -28.24 16.47
C LYS A 73 11.25 -29.54 15.84
N SER A 74 11.53 -29.55 14.54
CA SER A 74 11.96 -30.74 13.80
C SER A 74 13.48 -30.80 13.56
N TYR A 75 14.17 -29.66 13.59
CA TYR A 75 15.59 -29.57 13.25
C TYR A 75 16.35 -28.82 14.33
N SER A 76 17.52 -29.33 14.72
CA SER A 76 18.37 -28.71 15.74
C SER A 76 18.88 -27.33 15.30
N THR A 77 18.68 -26.32 16.15
CA THR A 77 19.24 -24.97 15.96
C THR A 77 20.66 -24.82 16.53
N GLU A 78 21.18 -25.84 17.20
CA GLU A 78 22.50 -25.82 17.86
C GLU A 78 23.67 -26.07 16.87
N THR A 79 23.37 -26.57 15.68
CA THR A 79 24.39 -26.93 14.68
C THR A 79 24.20 -26.14 13.38
N ILE A 80 25.32 -25.84 12.71
CA ILE A 80 25.31 -25.17 11.40
C ILE A 80 24.47 -25.96 10.39
N SER A 81 24.59 -27.30 10.37
CA SER A 81 23.83 -28.18 9.48
C SER A 81 22.32 -28.10 9.72
N GLY A 82 21.89 -28.06 10.99
CA GLY A 82 20.48 -27.92 11.34
C GLY A 82 19.93 -26.54 10.98
N LYS A 83 20.67 -25.45 11.23
CA LYS A 83 20.30 -24.10 10.77
C LYS A 83 20.17 -24.02 9.24
N LEU A 84 21.09 -24.61 8.49
CA LEU A 84 21.03 -24.67 7.02
C LEU A 84 19.81 -25.44 6.51
N LYS A 85 19.45 -26.55 7.17
CA LYS A 85 18.23 -27.31 6.85
C LYS A 85 16.96 -26.50 7.11
N ILE A 86 16.89 -25.77 8.22
CA ILE A 86 15.77 -24.88 8.55
C ILE A 86 15.62 -23.82 7.46
N THR A 87 16.70 -23.12 7.10
CA THR A 87 16.67 -22.09 6.06
C THR A 87 16.23 -22.66 4.72
N THR A 88 16.79 -23.81 4.31
CA THR A 88 16.43 -24.45 3.04
C THR A 88 14.94 -24.82 3.01
N LYS A 89 14.43 -25.43 4.09
CA LYS A 89 13.02 -25.82 4.17
C LYS A 89 12.07 -24.63 4.26
N ALA A 90 12.48 -23.54 4.92
CA ALA A 90 11.70 -22.32 4.95
C ALA A 90 11.53 -21.73 3.53
N ILE A 91 12.62 -21.68 2.75
CA ILE A 91 12.60 -21.20 1.36
C ILE A 91 11.73 -22.11 0.50
N GLU A 92 11.92 -23.43 0.56
CA GLU A 92 11.07 -24.39 -0.19
C GLU A 92 9.58 -24.20 0.12
N HIS A 93 9.23 -23.98 1.39
CA HIS A 93 7.83 -23.80 1.79
C HIS A 93 7.24 -22.50 1.25
N ILE A 94 8.01 -21.40 1.29
CA ILE A 94 7.62 -20.12 0.71
C ILE A 94 7.41 -20.25 -0.79
N GLU A 95 8.32 -20.89 -1.51
CA GLU A 95 8.24 -21.08 -2.96
C GLU A 95 7.08 -21.99 -3.36
N SER A 96 6.79 -23.04 -2.56
CA SER A 96 5.68 -23.96 -2.80
C SER A 96 4.30 -23.35 -2.54
N ASN A 97 4.23 -22.22 -1.81
CA ASN A 97 2.98 -21.54 -1.48
C ASN A 97 2.84 -20.23 -2.29
N PRO A 98 2.12 -20.24 -3.43
CA PRO A 98 2.03 -19.06 -4.29
C PRO A 98 1.35 -17.87 -3.62
N LYS A 99 0.46 -18.10 -2.64
CA LYS A 99 -0.18 -17.01 -1.88
C LYS A 99 0.83 -16.33 -0.94
N LEU A 100 1.61 -17.11 -0.20
CA LEU A 100 2.63 -16.59 0.72
C LEU A 100 3.76 -15.91 -0.06
N SER A 101 4.25 -16.54 -1.13
CA SER A 101 5.22 -15.93 -2.05
C SER A 101 4.73 -14.57 -2.58
N GLN A 102 3.47 -14.49 -3.03
CA GLN A 102 2.88 -13.23 -3.49
C GLN A 102 2.76 -12.19 -2.38
N LYS A 103 2.38 -12.57 -1.16
CA LYS A 103 2.33 -11.65 0.00
C LYS A 103 3.71 -11.08 0.31
N ILE A 104 4.75 -11.91 0.32
CA ILE A 104 6.14 -11.50 0.53
C ILE A 104 6.61 -10.56 -0.58
N VAL A 105 6.38 -10.91 -1.84
CA VAL A 105 6.73 -10.06 -2.99
C VAL A 105 6.00 -8.71 -2.91
N ASN A 106 4.72 -8.70 -2.55
CA ASN A 106 3.95 -7.46 -2.38
C ASN A 106 4.48 -6.61 -1.24
N ALA A 107 4.87 -7.24 -0.13
CA ALA A 107 5.46 -6.58 1.03
C ALA A 107 6.84 -5.96 0.71
N LEU A 108 7.67 -6.66 -0.08
CA LEU A 108 8.94 -6.14 -0.57
C LEU A 108 8.75 -4.98 -1.56
N LYS A 109 7.79 -5.11 -2.49
CA LYS A 109 7.43 -4.04 -3.46
C LYS A 109 6.85 -2.81 -2.79
N ALA A 110 6.14 -2.96 -1.67
CA ALA A 110 5.60 -1.85 -0.89
C ALA A 110 6.68 -1.03 -0.15
N GLY A 111 7.95 -1.48 -0.14
CA GLY A 111 9.11 -0.63 0.10
C GLY A 111 9.46 -0.35 1.56
N SER A 112 9.64 -1.37 2.40
CA SER A 112 10.08 -1.14 3.79
C SER A 112 11.18 -2.10 4.24
N ILE A 113 12.45 -1.66 4.16
CA ILE A 113 13.57 -2.23 4.94
C ILE A 113 13.27 -2.15 6.45
N GLN A 114 12.49 -1.16 6.89
CA GLN A 114 12.12 -0.96 8.30
C GLN A 114 11.16 -2.03 8.82
N ALA A 115 10.26 -2.53 7.97
CA ALA A 115 9.38 -3.65 8.32
C ALA A 115 10.08 -5.01 8.21
N LEU A 116 10.98 -5.16 7.24
CA LEU A 116 11.90 -6.31 7.20
C LEU A 116 12.81 -6.33 8.45
N ALA A 117 13.31 -5.17 8.88
CA ALA A 117 14.08 -5.02 10.10
C ALA A 117 13.26 -5.37 11.34
N GLN A 118 11.96 -5.03 11.38
CA GLN A 118 11.08 -5.45 12.46
C GLN A 118 10.86 -6.97 12.45
N LEU A 119 10.59 -7.58 11.30
CA LEU A 119 10.45 -9.04 11.16
C LEU A 119 11.72 -9.79 11.63
N LEU A 120 12.91 -9.28 11.28
CA LEU A 120 14.18 -9.87 11.69
C LEU A 120 14.60 -9.50 13.13
N ASN A 121 14.01 -8.46 13.73
CA ASN A 121 14.25 -8.06 15.13
C ASN A 121 13.21 -8.59 16.13
N HIS A 122 12.24 -9.40 15.71
CA HIS A 122 11.38 -10.08 16.67
C HIS A 122 12.09 -11.36 17.15
N PRO A 123 12.63 -11.42 18.38
CA PRO A 123 12.92 -12.71 18.99
C PRO A 123 11.59 -13.47 19.03
N ALA A 124 11.58 -14.70 18.48
CA ALA A 124 10.48 -15.63 18.65
C ALA A 124 10.12 -15.65 20.15
N SER A 125 8.94 -15.14 20.48
CA SER A 125 8.42 -15.10 21.85
C SER A 125 7.28 -16.09 21.93
#